data_AF-A0A8H9GRR0-F1
#
_entry.id   AF-A0A8H9GRR0-F1
#
_cell.length_a   1.000
_cell.length_b   1.000
_cell.length_c   1.000
_cell.angle_alpha   90.00
_cell.angle_beta   90.00
_cell.angle_gamma   90.00
#
_symmetry.space_group_name_H-M   'P 1'
#
loop_
_entity.id
_entity.type
_entity.pdbx_description
1 polymer ?
#
loop_
_entity_poly.entity_id
_entity_poly.type
_entity_poly.pdbx_seq_one_letter_code
_entity_poly.pdbx_strand_id
1 'polypeptide(L)' 'MTLHWLLYDAQAAALVQRGVPLFAEDFQAWRHGPVSRELCGGRLSPVPLEDCELLRATWATYGHVRGAPSTQ' A
#
# COMPACT_ATOMS: atom_id res chain seq x y z
N MET A 1 1.55 0.19 11.77
CA MET A 1 1.40 -0.45 10.44
C MET A 1 2.68 -0.26 9.62
N THR A 2 3.11 -1.21 8.78
CA THR A 2 4.31 -1.04 7.92
C THR A 2 3.92 -0.49 6.55
N LEU A 3 4.85 0.21 5.88
CA LEU A 3 4.67 0.76 4.52
C LEU A 3 4.15 -0.30 3.53
N HIS A 4 4.64 -1.52 3.65
CA HIS A 4 4.25 -2.70 2.87
C HIS A 4 2.74 -2.98 2.84
N TRP A 5 2.07 -2.89 4.00
CA TRP A 5 0.63 -3.10 4.08
C TRP A 5 -0.16 -1.95 3.44
N LEU A 6 0.33 -0.71 3.58
CA LEU A 6 -0.32 0.44 2.97
C LEU A 6 -0.28 0.35 1.44
N LEU A 7 0.88 -0.03 0.90
CA LEU A 7 1.06 -0.18 -0.54
C LEU A 7 0.16 -1.30 -1.10
N TYR A 8 0.02 -2.39 -0.36
CA TYR A 8 -0.91 -3.46 -0.72
C TYR A 8 -2.39 -3.01 -0.69
N ASP A 9 -2.81 -2.32 0.38
CA ASP A 9 -4.19 -1.81 0.47
C ASP A 9 -4.47 -0.77 -0.62
N ALA A 10 -3.49 0.05 -0.99
CA ALA A 10 -3.59 1.01 -2.09
C ALA A 10 -3.69 0.32 -3.46
N GLN A 11 -2.92 -0.75 -3.68
CA GLN A 11 -3.01 -1.58 -4.88
C GLN A 11 -4.40 -2.21 -4.99
N ALA A 12 -4.91 -2.78 -3.90
CA ALA A 12 -6.25 -3.37 -3.86
C ALA A 12 -7.33 -2.32 -4.13
N ALA A 13 -7.21 -1.12 -3.54
CA ALA A 13 -8.14 -0.02 -3.77
C ALA A 13 -8.12 0.45 -5.24
N ALA A 14 -6.94 0.55 -5.86
CA ALA A 14 -6.81 0.92 -7.28
C ALA A 14 -7.47 -0.10 -8.21
N LEU A 15 -7.24 -1.39 -7.95
CA LEU A 15 -7.87 -2.47 -8.71
C LEU A 15 -9.40 -2.44 -8.58
N VAL A 16 -9.93 -2.18 -7.38
CA VAL A 16 -11.38 -2.09 -7.16
C VAL A 16 -12.00 -0.85 -7.81
N GLN A 17 -11.35 0.32 -7.66
CA GLN A 17 -11.92 1.59 -8.11
C GLN A 17 -11.73 1.84 -9.61
N ARG A 18 -10.57 1.46 -10.15
CA ARG A 18 -10.14 1.82 -11.51
C ARG A 18 -9.97 0.60 -12.42
N GLY A 19 -9.96 -0.61 -11.87
CA GLY A 19 -9.69 -1.84 -12.64
C GLY A 19 -8.24 -1.98 -13.09
N VAL A 20 -7.36 -1.05 -12.71
CA VAL A 20 -5.95 -1.03 -13.08
C VAL A 20 -5.08 -0.97 -11.82
N PRO A 21 -3.92 -1.66 -11.82
CA PRO A 21 -3.02 -1.65 -10.68
C PRO A 21 -2.32 -0.29 -10.53
N LEU A 22 -2.08 0.14 -9.29
CA LEU A 22 -1.34 1.37 -8.96
C LEU A 22 0.17 1.19 -9.16
N PHE A 23 0.65 -0.01 -8.86
CA PHE A 23 2.02 -0.47 -9.01
C PHE A 23 2.02 -1.58 -10.07
N ALA A 24 2.95 -1.53 -11.02
CA ALA A 24 3.06 -2.58 -12.04
C ALA A 24 3.51 -3.93 -11.44
N GLU A 25 4.08 -3.89 -10.25
CA GLU A 25 4.69 -5.02 -9.58
C GLU A 25 3.68 -5.80 -8.74
N ASP A 26 3.80 -7.13 -8.78
CA ASP A 26 3.00 -8.01 -7.94
C ASP A 26 3.45 -7.98 -6.48
N PHE A 27 2.47 -7.92 -5.58
CA PHE A 27 2.70 -8.11 -4.15
C PHE A 27 2.76 -9.60 -3.84
N GLN A 28 3.85 -10.04 -3.21
CA GLN A 28 4.00 -11.41 -2.75
C GLN A 28 3.57 -11.51 -1.28
N ALA A 29 2.89 -12.60 -0.91
CA ALA A 29 2.54 -12.86 0.48
C ALA A 29 3.77 -13.37 1.26
N TRP A 30 4.28 -12.58 2.22
CA TRP A 30 5.39 -12.96 3.09
C TRP A 30 4.94 -13.07 4.55
N ARG A 31 5.75 -13.73 5.39
CA ARG A 31 5.48 -13.99 6.82
C ARG A 31 5.11 -12.74 7.63
N HIS A 32 5.55 -11.56 7.21
CA HIS A 32 5.31 -10.28 7.90
C HIS A 32 4.34 -9.34 7.16
N GLY A 33 3.74 -9.80 6.06
CA GLY A 33 2.81 -9.04 5.23
C GLY A 33 3.14 -9.11 3.74
N PRO A 34 2.30 -8.48 2.91
CA PRO A 34 2.52 -8.40 1.48
C PRO A 34 3.75 -7.53 1.18
N VAL A 35 4.70 -8.03 0.39
CA VAL A 35 5.93 -7.31 0.02
C VAL A 35 6.04 -7.29 -1.50
N SER A 36 6.24 -6.10 -2.07
CA SER A 36 6.78 -5.98 -3.42
C SER A 36 8.29 -5.89 -3.33
N ARG A 37 8.99 -6.85 -3.93
CA ARG A 37 10.45 -6.98 -3.84
C ARG A 37 11.17 -5.78 -4.44
N GLU A 38 10.61 -5.19 -5.49
CA GLU A 38 11.19 -4.04 -6.18
C GLU A 38 10.95 -2.73 -5.42
N LEU A 39 9.77 -2.57 -4.81
CA LEU A 39 9.49 -1.45 -3.92
C LEU A 39 10.37 -1.53 -2.63
N CYS A 40 10.60 -2.74 -2.12
CA CYS A 40 11.46 -2.99 -0.96
C CYS A 40 12.97 -2.83 -1.29
N GLY A 41 13.35 -3.04 -2.56
CA GLY A 41 14.71 -2.84 -3.09
C GLY A 41 15.09 -1.38 -3.36
N GLY A 42 14.21 -0.42 -3.04
CA GLY A 42 14.49 1.01 -3.08
C GLY A 42 14.25 1.69 -4.44
N ARG A 43 13.75 0.97 -5.45
CA ARG A 43 13.44 1.56 -6.75
C ARG A 43 11.95 1.83 -6.85
N LEU A 44 11.50 2.86 -6.14
CA LEU A 44 10.13 3.35 -6.28
C LEU A 44 10.03 4.11 -7.61
N SER A 45 9.24 3.61 -8.55
CA SER A 45 8.79 4.43 -9.67
C SER A 45 7.97 5.61 -9.11
N PRO A 46 8.13 6.84 -9.66
CA PRO A 46 7.30 7.96 -9.25
C PRO A 46 5.83 7.62 -9.41
N VAL A 47 5.08 7.70 -8.32
CA VAL A 47 3.62 7.51 -8.34
C VAL A 47 2.99 8.76 -8.99
N PRO A 48 2.10 8.61 -9.99
CA PRO A 48 1.35 9.73 -10.57
C PRO A 48 0.65 10.59 -9.51
N LEU A 49 0.48 11.88 -9.76
CA LEU A 49 -0.12 12.81 -8.78
C LEU A 49 -1.55 12.40 -8.39
N GLU A 50 -2.31 11.86 -9.34
CA GLU A 50 -3.66 11.31 -9.17
C GLU A 50 -3.73 10.04 -8.30
N ASP A 51 -2.61 9.34 -8.15
CA ASP A 51 -2.48 8.16 -7.30
C ASP A 51 -2.00 8.52 -5.89
N CYS A 52 -1.41 9.72 -5.73
CA CYS A 52 -1.08 10.28 -4.42
C CYS A 52 -2.36 10.58 -3.59
N GLU A 53 -3.47 10.91 -4.24
CA GLU A 53 -4.77 11.05 -3.58
C GLU A 53 -5.30 9.72 -3.08
N LEU A 54 -5.19 8.67 -3.89
CA LEU A 54 -5.60 7.32 -3.50
C LEU A 54 -4.74 6.81 -2.34
N LEU A 55 -3.43 7.02 -2.37
CA LEU A 55 -2.54 6.70 -1.23
C LEU A 55 -2.93 7.46 0.04
N ARG A 56 -3.24 8.76 -0.07
CA ARG A 56 -3.71 9.57 1.07
C ARG A 56 -5.07 9.09 1.59
N ALA A 57 -6.00 8.74 0.69
CA ALA A 57 -7.31 8.20 1.06
C ALA A 57 -7.16 6.84 1.76
N THR A 58 -6.37 5.92 1.20
CA THR A 58 -6.07 4.62 1.81
C THR A 58 -5.41 4.80 3.18
N TRP A 59 -4.48 5.74 3.32
CA TRP A 59 -3.91 6.10 4.63
C TRP A 59 -4.97 6.64 5.60
N ALA A 60 -5.88 7.50 5.16
CA ALA A 60 -6.96 8.01 6.00
C ALA A 60 -7.92 6.90 6.46
N THR A 61 -8.22 5.92 5.58
CA THR A 61 -9.12 4.80 5.89
C THR A 61 -8.47 3.74 6.77
N TYR A 62 -7.24 3.34 6.46
CA TYR A 62 -6.59 2.18 7.09
C TYR A 62 -5.44 2.55 8.03
N GLY A 63 -4.89 3.75 7.93
CA GLY A 63 -3.73 4.20 8.72
C GLY A 63 -3.99 4.20 10.23
N HIS A 64 -5.24 4.41 10.65
CA HIS A 64 -5.64 4.35 12.06
C HIS A 64 -5.87 2.93 12.58
N VAL A 65 -6.18 1.96 11.71
CA VAL A 65 -6.62 0.60 12.09
C VAL A 65 -5.49 -0.23 12.72
N ARG A 66 -4.23 0.20 12.56
CA ARG A 66 -3.05 -0.49 13.13
C ARG A 66 -2.08 0.46 13.84
N GLY A 67 -2.59 1.61 14.31
CA GLY A 67 -1.88 2.60 15.12
C GLY A 67 -2.36 2.65 16.58
N ALA A 68 -3.31 1.81 17.00
CA ALA A 68 -3.60 1.67 18.42
C ALA A 68 -2.38 1.05 19.11
N PRO A 69 -1.77 1.71 20.11
CA PRO A 69 -0.84 1.02 20.98
C PRO A 69 -1.63 -0.14 21.61
N SER A 70 -1.06 -1.33 21.58
CA SER A 70 -1.53 -2.41 22.45
C SER A 70 -1.54 -1.84 23.87
N THR A 71 -2.73 -1.58 24.41
CA THR A 71 -2.90 -1.29 25.82
C THR A 71 -2.41 -2.54 26.55
N GLN A 72 -1.21 -2.45 27.11
CA GLN A 72 -0.72 -3.35 28.13
C GLN A 72 -1.34 -2.96 29.47
#